data_AF-A0A8J7JE30-F1
#
_entry.id   AF-A0A8J7JE30-F1
#
_cell.length_a   1.000
_cell.length_b   1.000
_cell.length_c   1.000
_cell.angle_alpha   90.00
_cell.angle_beta   90.00
_cell.angle_gamma   90.00
#
_symmetry.space_group_name_H-M   'P 1'
#
loop_
_entity.id
_entity.type
_entity.pdbx_description
1 polymer ?
#
loop_
_entity_poly.entity_id
_entity_poly.type
_entity_poly.pdbx_seq_one_letter_code
_entity_poly.pdbx_strand_id
1 'polypeptide(L)'
;MLSMEDVKHHYFFSETDAALLKELLPIARDNCDRIMDEFYEYLMRIPETAAFLREEKSMLRLKRSHAEWFINLFSGRYDQGYLHGLQHIGQAHVRCGLNAHYVNAAMNVIRRCLIELLQATFPVIEQRRKYRIAVEKILDINLDIMSSSYQEEELRKVFLSRKLESALIKAAERFTYGLNLILVLALTGVSLSVVALFGWDLVHIFQGSFEKGILSALGSLLILWMMIELMDNEIKTLKGGKFNILIFIGVIIVALIREILISTLRHDALETQVFLAGTLLILGIVYYLVARSQPTT
;
A
#
# COMPACT_ATOMS: atom_id res chain seq x y z
N MET A 1 20.03 -1.39 -17.85
CA MET A 1 19.39 -0.60 -18.93
C MET A 1 19.81 -1.21 -20.25
N LEU A 2 18.86 -1.46 -21.15
CA LEU A 2 19.15 -1.98 -22.48
C LEU A 2 20.02 -0.98 -23.26
N SER A 3 21.00 -1.46 -24.01
CA SER A 3 21.76 -0.62 -24.94
C SER A 3 20.96 -0.37 -26.22
N MET A 4 21.26 0.70 -26.96
CA MET A 4 20.62 0.92 -28.25
C MET A 4 20.90 -0.22 -29.25
N GLU A 5 22.04 -0.91 -29.12
CA GLU A 5 22.38 -2.07 -29.92
C GLU A 5 21.47 -3.27 -29.59
N ASP A 6 21.20 -3.53 -28.31
CA ASP A 6 20.25 -4.57 -27.88
C ASP A 6 18.85 -4.29 -28.41
N VAL A 7 18.40 -3.03 -28.32
CA VAL A 7 17.09 -2.61 -28.83
C VAL A 7 17.02 -2.85 -30.34
N LYS A 8 18.02 -2.40 -31.11
CA LYS A 8 18.07 -2.64 -32.55
C LYS A 8 18.02 -4.14 -32.87
N HIS A 9 18.77 -4.96 -32.13
CA HIS A 9 18.80 -6.41 -32.32
C HIS A 9 17.41 -7.04 -32.10
N HIS A 10 16.70 -6.70 -31.03
CA HIS A 10 15.36 -7.23 -30.75
C HIS A 10 14.31 -6.86 -31.80
N TYR A 11 14.40 -5.66 -32.38
CA TYR A 11 13.49 -5.19 -33.43
C TYR A 11 13.95 -5.54 -34.85
N PHE A 12 15.03 -6.32 -35.00
CA PHE A 12 15.68 -6.59 -36.28
C PHE A 12 15.93 -5.31 -37.09
N PHE A 13 16.30 -4.23 -36.40
CA PHE A 13 16.58 -2.92 -36.99
C PHE A 13 18.03 -2.87 -37.45
N SER A 14 18.21 -2.81 -38.77
CA SER A 14 19.50 -2.86 -39.43
C SER A 14 19.96 -1.47 -39.90
N GLU A 15 21.22 -1.37 -40.31
CA GLU A 15 21.75 -0.15 -40.95
C GLU A 15 21.05 0.15 -42.28
N THR A 16 20.49 -0.87 -42.96
CA THR A 16 19.62 -0.67 -44.14
C THR A 16 18.33 0.06 -43.75
N ASP A 17 17.70 -0.29 -42.63
CA ASP A 17 16.51 0.42 -42.15
C ASP A 17 16.85 1.89 -41.84
N ALA A 18 18.02 2.14 -41.22
CA ALA A 18 18.49 3.49 -40.93
C ALA A 18 18.72 4.32 -42.20
N ALA A 19 19.32 3.72 -43.23
CA ALA A 19 19.51 4.38 -44.53
C ALA A 19 18.18 4.70 -45.21
N LEU A 20 17.22 3.76 -45.19
CA LEU A 20 15.89 3.97 -45.76
C LEU A 20 15.13 5.11 -45.05
N LEU A 21 15.23 5.20 -43.71
CA LEU A 21 14.63 6.31 -42.96
C LEU A 21 15.30 7.64 -43.30
N LYS A 22 16.61 7.67 -43.50
CA LYS A 22 17.34 8.87 -43.94
C LYS A 22 16.91 9.34 -45.33
N GLU A 23 16.62 8.41 -46.25
CA GLU A 23 16.09 8.74 -47.58
C GLU A 23 14.70 9.40 -47.51
N LEU A 24 13.89 9.08 -46.49
CA LEU A 24 12.57 9.68 -46.28
C LEU A 24 12.64 11.09 -45.66
N LEU A 25 13.80 11.53 -45.16
CA LEU A 25 13.95 12.80 -44.45
C LEU A 25 13.46 14.02 -45.25
N PRO A 26 13.75 14.20 -46.56
CA PRO A 26 13.23 15.32 -47.33
C PRO A 26 11.69 15.30 -47.40
N ILE A 27 11.12 14.14 -47.71
CA ILE A 27 9.66 13.95 -47.81
C ILE A 27 8.97 14.23 -46.47
N ALA A 28 9.58 13.78 -45.37
CA ALA A 28 9.09 14.02 -44.02
C ALA A 28 9.16 15.52 -43.65
N ARG A 29 10.23 16.23 -44.03
CA ARG A 29 10.35 17.69 -43.82
C ARG A 29 9.27 18.46 -44.54
N ASP A 30 9.05 18.16 -45.82
CA ASP A 30 8.06 18.84 -46.65
C ASP A 30 6.61 18.62 -46.15
N ASN A 31 6.38 17.55 -45.38
CA ASN A 31 5.07 17.20 -44.83
C ASN A 31 4.94 17.42 -43.31
N CYS A 32 5.99 17.91 -42.65
CA CYS A 32 6.05 18.01 -41.19
C CYS A 32 4.93 18.89 -40.63
N ASP A 33 4.77 20.11 -41.17
CA ASP A 33 3.77 21.07 -40.69
C ASP A 33 2.36 20.50 -40.81
N ARG A 34 2.02 19.89 -41.95
CA ARG A 34 0.72 19.24 -42.18
C ARG A 34 0.46 18.11 -41.17
N ILE A 35 1.45 17.25 -40.93
CA ILE A 35 1.30 16.13 -39.99
C ILE A 35 1.20 16.64 -38.55
N MET A 36 1.95 17.68 -38.19
CA MET A 36 1.85 18.32 -36.88
C MET A 36 0.50 19.00 -36.68
N ASP A 37 -0.08 19.63 -37.70
CA ASP A 37 -1.42 20.21 -37.61
C ASP A 37 -2.46 19.13 -37.31
N GLU A 38 -2.45 18.01 -38.06
CA GLU A 38 -3.35 16.88 -37.82
C GLU A 38 -3.16 16.27 -36.42
N PHE A 39 -1.91 16.15 -35.98
CA PHE A 39 -1.57 15.68 -34.64
C PHE A 39 -2.16 16.58 -33.54
N TYR A 40 -2.04 17.89 -33.68
CA TYR A 40 -2.57 18.84 -32.71
C TYR A 40 -4.10 18.95 -32.76
N GLU A 41 -4.71 18.85 -33.95
CA GLU A 41 -6.16 18.72 -34.05
C GLU A 41 -6.68 17.50 -33.28
N TYR A 42 -5.99 16.36 -33.40
CA TYR A 42 -6.32 15.16 -32.64
C TYR A 42 -6.20 15.40 -31.12
N LEU A 43 -5.09 15.96 -30.65
CA LEU A 43 -4.89 16.23 -29.22
C LEU A 43 -5.91 17.23 -28.65
N MET A 44 -6.38 18.19 -29.46
CA MET A 44 -7.38 19.17 -29.03
C MET A 44 -8.80 18.60 -28.96
N ARG A 45 -9.09 17.48 -29.66
CA ARG A 45 -10.40 16.81 -29.61
C ARG A 45 -10.60 16.00 -28.33
N ILE A 46 -9.53 15.63 -27.65
CA ILE A 46 -9.56 14.83 -26.42
C ILE A 46 -9.37 15.78 -25.23
N PRO A 47 -10.37 15.93 -24.34
CA PRO A 47 -10.30 16.88 -23.22
C PRO A 47 -9.06 16.68 -22.33
N GLU A 48 -8.67 15.44 -22.10
CA GLU A 48 -7.55 15.08 -21.22
C GLU A 48 -6.21 15.49 -21.81
N THR A 49 -6.02 15.44 -23.13
CA THR A 49 -4.79 15.93 -23.77
C THR A 49 -4.84 17.43 -24.01
N ALA A 50 -6.00 17.99 -24.38
CA ALA A 50 -6.20 19.42 -24.56
C ALA A 50 -5.92 20.21 -23.28
N ALA A 51 -6.17 19.61 -22.10
CA ALA A 51 -5.86 20.18 -20.80
C ALA A 51 -4.39 20.61 -20.63
N PHE A 52 -3.46 19.92 -21.32
CA PHE A 52 -2.02 20.22 -21.32
C PHE A 52 -1.61 21.31 -22.33
N LEU A 53 -2.52 21.72 -23.22
CA LEU A 53 -2.25 22.62 -24.34
C LEU A 53 -2.88 24.02 -24.16
N ARG A 54 -3.37 24.35 -22.95
CA ARG A 54 -4.15 25.57 -22.69
C ARG A 54 -3.38 26.88 -22.82
N GLU A 55 -2.07 26.89 -22.54
CA GLU A 55 -1.24 28.08 -22.70
C GLU A 55 -0.64 28.15 -24.10
N GLU A 56 -0.99 29.18 -24.87
CA GLU A 56 -0.55 29.37 -26.27
C GLU A 56 0.99 29.36 -26.42
N LYS A 57 1.71 30.05 -25.54
CA LYS A 57 3.19 30.05 -25.54
C LYS A 57 3.77 28.67 -25.25
N SER A 58 3.14 27.89 -24.37
CA SER A 58 3.54 26.53 -24.07
C SER A 58 3.25 25.61 -25.25
N MET A 59 2.09 25.76 -25.89
CA MET A 59 1.66 25.01 -27.06
C MET A 59 2.60 25.20 -28.25
N LEU A 60 3.00 26.43 -28.59
CA LEU A 60 3.94 26.69 -29.69
C LEU A 60 5.30 26.03 -29.46
N ARG A 61 5.81 26.07 -28.21
CA ARG A 61 7.04 25.38 -27.84
C ARG A 61 6.89 23.86 -27.97
N LEU A 62 5.77 23.32 -27.50
CA LEU A 62 5.49 21.90 -27.58
C LEU A 62 5.35 21.44 -29.04
N LYS A 63 4.75 22.26 -29.91
CA LYS A 63 4.61 21.98 -31.35
C LYS A 63 5.98 21.90 -32.01
N ARG A 64 6.89 22.80 -31.67
CA ARG A 64 8.28 22.72 -32.11
C ARG A 64 8.96 21.44 -31.62
N SER A 65 8.82 21.08 -30.34
CA SER A 65 9.44 19.85 -29.81
C SER A 65 8.89 18.58 -30.45
N HIS A 66 7.58 18.50 -30.71
CA HIS A 66 6.98 17.37 -31.44
C HIS A 66 7.45 17.33 -32.90
N ALA A 67 7.58 18.48 -33.56
CA ALA A 67 8.12 18.57 -34.93
C ALA A 67 9.59 18.12 -34.98
N GLU A 68 10.42 18.58 -34.04
CA GLU A 68 11.81 18.15 -33.91
C GLU A 68 11.91 16.65 -33.68
N TRP A 69 11.10 16.09 -32.78
CA TRP A 69 11.02 14.64 -32.57
C TRP A 69 10.61 13.90 -33.85
N PHE A 70 9.58 14.37 -34.55
CA PHE A 70 9.09 13.77 -35.79
C PHE A 70 10.17 13.74 -36.87
N ILE A 71 10.89 14.86 -37.07
CA ILE A 71 12.01 14.91 -38.02
C ILE A 71 13.16 13.99 -37.58
N ASN A 72 13.42 13.89 -36.28
CA ASN A 72 14.49 13.06 -35.75
C ASN A 72 14.26 11.55 -35.98
N LEU A 73 13.00 11.11 -36.18
CA LEU A 73 12.69 9.74 -36.62
C LEU A 73 13.42 9.36 -37.92
N PHE A 74 13.72 10.36 -38.77
CA PHE A 74 14.34 10.19 -40.09
C PHE A 74 15.81 10.67 -40.13
N SER A 75 16.46 10.81 -38.96
CA SER A 75 17.84 11.29 -38.87
C SER A 75 18.87 10.35 -39.52
N GLY A 76 18.56 9.05 -39.57
CA GLY A 76 19.47 8.01 -40.04
C GLY A 76 20.58 7.64 -39.06
N ARG A 77 20.58 8.21 -37.84
CA ARG A 77 21.55 7.91 -36.79
C ARG A 77 20.82 7.61 -35.48
N TYR A 78 20.85 6.33 -35.09
CA TYR A 78 20.16 5.81 -33.92
C TYR A 78 21.17 5.18 -32.97
N ASP A 79 21.84 6.02 -32.18
CA ASP A 79 22.86 5.62 -31.21
C ASP A 79 22.35 5.75 -29.76
N GLN A 80 23.26 5.60 -28.80
CA GLN A 80 22.91 5.74 -27.38
C GLN A 80 22.38 7.13 -27.01
N GLY A 81 22.80 8.18 -27.73
CA GLY A 81 22.26 9.52 -27.56
C GLY A 81 20.78 9.59 -27.96
N TYR A 82 20.41 8.89 -29.04
CA TYR A 82 19.00 8.76 -29.46
C TYR A 82 18.17 8.05 -28.39
N LEU A 83 18.66 6.93 -27.84
CA LEU A 83 18.00 6.19 -26.76
C LEU A 83 17.76 7.06 -25.52
N HIS A 84 18.79 7.78 -25.06
CA HIS A 84 18.68 8.64 -23.89
C HIS A 84 17.71 9.82 -24.13
N GLY A 85 17.68 10.36 -25.35
CA GLY A 85 16.69 11.36 -25.75
C GLY A 85 15.26 10.84 -25.61
N LEU A 86 14.98 9.62 -26.07
CA LEU A 86 13.65 9.01 -25.94
C LEU A 86 13.26 8.73 -24.49
N GLN A 87 14.20 8.30 -23.65
CA GLN A 87 13.96 8.15 -22.21
C GLN A 87 13.59 9.49 -21.57
N HIS A 88 14.29 10.58 -21.94
CA HIS A 88 13.98 11.91 -21.43
C HIS A 88 12.58 12.38 -21.86
N ILE A 89 12.18 12.08 -23.10
CA ILE A 89 10.83 12.36 -23.62
C ILE A 89 9.80 11.55 -22.82
N GLY A 90 10.00 10.24 -22.63
CA GLY A 90 9.11 9.40 -21.81
C GLY A 90 8.94 9.95 -20.40
N GLN A 91 10.05 10.27 -19.72
CA GLN A 91 10.05 10.89 -18.40
C GLN A 91 9.37 12.26 -18.37
N ALA A 92 9.45 13.06 -19.44
CA ALA A 92 8.74 14.33 -19.52
C ALA A 92 7.21 14.12 -19.47
N HIS A 93 6.69 13.11 -20.17
CA HIS A 93 5.26 12.79 -20.14
C HIS A 93 4.82 12.20 -18.79
N VAL A 94 5.64 11.34 -18.17
CA VAL A 94 5.39 10.85 -16.80
C VAL A 94 5.34 12.01 -15.81
N ARG A 95 6.29 12.95 -15.90
CA ARG A 95 6.38 14.12 -14.99
C ARG A 95 5.20 15.07 -15.13
N CYS A 96 4.67 15.27 -16.34
CA CYS A 96 3.45 16.08 -16.50
C CYS A 96 2.17 15.32 -16.11
N GLY A 97 2.26 14.01 -15.84
CA GLY A 97 1.12 13.21 -15.42
C GLY A 97 0.19 12.82 -16.57
N LEU A 98 0.68 12.85 -17.82
CA LEU A 98 -0.07 12.32 -18.95
C LEU A 98 -0.23 10.81 -18.80
N ASN A 99 -1.41 10.25 -19.04
CA ASN A 99 -1.57 8.80 -19.05
C ASN A 99 -0.87 8.18 -20.28
N ALA A 100 -0.13 7.08 -20.09
CA ALA A 100 0.55 6.34 -21.16
C ALA A 100 -0.38 5.96 -22.33
N HIS A 101 -1.67 5.76 -22.05
CA HIS A 101 -2.70 5.53 -23.07
C HIS A 101 -2.66 6.58 -24.19
N TYR A 102 -2.54 7.86 -23.83
CA TYR A 102 -2.55 8.94 -24.80
C TYR A 102 -1.26 9.00 -25.64
N VAL A 103 -0.13 8.53 -25.12
CA VAL A 103 1.10 8.38 -25.91
C VAL A 103 0.91 7.30 -26.99
N ASN A 104 0.29 6.18 -26.63
CA ASN A 104 -0.03 5.11 -27.59
C ASN A 104 -1.00 5.60 -28.68
N ALA A 105 -2.03 6.33 -28.27
CA ALA A 105 -3.04 6.85 -29.19
C ALA A 105 -2.46 7.95 -30.12
N ALA A 106 -1.62 8.83 -29.58
CA ALA A 106 -0.85 9.82 -30.33
C ALA A 106 0.10 9.16 -31.36
N MET A 107 0.78 8.08 -30.98
CA MET A 107 1.64 7.32 -31.89
C MET A 107 0.86 6.69 -33.06
N ASN A 108 -0.39 6.26 -32.82
CA ASN A 108 -1.26 5.74 -33.88
C ASN A 108 -1.56 6.81 -34.94
N VAL A 109 -1.78 8.07 -34.54
CA VAL A 109 -2.00 9.18 -35.46
C VAL A 109 -0.78 9.37 -36.36
N ILE A 110 0.41 9.49 -35.78
CA ILE A 110 1.67 9.63 -36.54
C ILE A 110 1.87 8.45 -37.49
N ARG A 111 1.60 7.22 -37.03
CA ARG A 111 1.69 6.02 -37.86
C ARG A 111 0.75 6.08 -39.06
N ARG A 112 -0.51 6.45 -38.85
CA ARG A 112 -1.50 6.59 -39.94
C ARG A 112 -1.02 7.61 -40.97
N CYS A 113 -0.65 8.81 -40.53
CA CYS A 113 -0.18 9.89 -41.42
C CYS A 113 1.03 9.45 -42.26
N LEU A 114 1.97 8.71 -41.67
CA LEU A 114 3.13 8.20 -42.37
C LEU A 114 2.78 7.09 -43.37
N ILE A 115 1.85 6.19 -43.03
CA ILE A 115 1.38 5.16 -43.96
C ILE A 115 0.71 5.79 -45.18
N GLU A 116 -0.15 6.79 -44.98
CA GLU A 116 -0.81 7.53 -46.06
C GLU A 116 0.22 8.28 -46.93
N LEU A 117 1.20 8.93 -46.30
CA LEU A 117 2.29 9.62 -47.01
C LEU A 117 3.11 8.66 -47.89
N LEU A 118 3.46 7.48 -47.36
CA LEU A 118 4.18 6.46 -48.11
C LEU A 118 3.34 5.89 -49.26
N GLN A 119 2.02 5.73 -49.07
CA GLN A 119 1.11 5.29 -50.13
C GLN A 119 1.02 6.29 -51.28
N ALA A 120 0.93 7.59 -50.97
CA ALA A 120 0.87 8.64 -51.98
C ALA A 120 2.21 8.83 -52.71
N THR A 121 3.34 8.66 -52.02
CA THR A 121 4.67 8.93 -52.58
C THR A 121 5.25 7.76 -53.38
N PHE A 122 4.99 6.53 -52.96
CA PHE A 122 5.56 5.32 -53.56
C PHE A 122 4.46 4.39 -54.11
N PRO A 123 4.12 4.49 -55.41
CA PRO A 123 3.06 3.65 -56.00
C PRO A 123 3.48 2.18 -56.14
N VAL A 124 4.77 1.91 -56.29
CA VAL A 124 5.32 0.54 -56.42
C VAL A 124 5.29 -0.16 -55.05
N ILE A 125 4.59 -1.29 -54.97
CA ILE A 125 4.32 -2.02 -53.72
C ILE A 125 5.60 -2.43 -53.00
N GLU A 126 6.54 -3.09 -53.70
CA GLU A 126 7.78 -3.58 -53.08
C GLU A 126 8.68 -2.44 -52.58
N GLN A 127 8.74 -1.33 -53.32
CA GLN A 127 9.48 -0.14 -52.90
C GLN A 127 8.81 0.50 -51.67
N ARG A 128 7.49 0.61 -51.64
CA ARG A 128 6.77 1.14 -50.48
C ARG A 128 6.92 0.24 -49.25
N ARG A 129 6.93 -1.08 -49.46
CA ARG A 129 7.02 -2.08 -48.39
C ARG A 129 8.30 -1.91 -47.56
N LYS A 130 9.46 -1.70 -48.19
CA LYS A 130 10.73 -1.50 -47.47
C LYS A 130 10.70 -0.25 -46.57
N TYR A 131 10.16 0.87 -47.06
CA TYR A 131 10.02 2.10 -46.26
C TYR A 131 9.02 1.93 -45.12
N ARG A 132 7.88 1.28 -45.38
CA ARG A 132 6.87 1.02 -44.36
C ARG A 132 7.43 0.18 -43.20
N ILE A 133 8.17 -0.89 -43.51
CA ILE A 133 8.78 -1.74 -42.48
C ILE A 133 9.77 -0.93 -41.61
N ALA A 134 10.63 -0.12 -42.23
CA ALA A 134 11.58 0.71 -41.49
C ALA A 134 10.86 1.74 -40.59
N VAL A 135 9.79 2.35 -41.09
CA VAL A 135 8.94 3.28 -40.33
C VAL A 135 8.24 2.59 -39.15
N GLU A 136 7.64 1.42 -39.38
CA GLU A 136 6.98 0.67 -38.30
C GLU A 136 7.97 0.32 -37.18
N LYS A 137 9.15 -0.21 -37.54
CA LYS A 137 10.19 -0.53 -36.55
C LYS A 137 10.60 0.69 -35.72
N ILE A 138 10.88 1.84 -36.35
CA ILE A 138 11.34 3.01 -35.60
C ILE A 138 10.22 3.59 -34.71
N LEU A 139 8.96 3.58 -35.17
CA LEU A 139 7.84 4.01 -34.33
C LEU A 139 7.62 3.08 -33.13
N ASP A 140 7.74 1.77 -33.33
CA ASP A 140 7.61 0.78 -32.25
C ASP A 140 8.74 0.92 -31.23
N ILE A 141 9.98 1.11 -31.68
CA ILE A 141 11.13 1.41 -30.81
C ILE A 141 10.89 2.69 -29.99
N ASN A 142 10.39 3.76 -30.62
CA ASN A 142 10.08 5.01 -29.90
C ASN A 142 9.01 4.77 -28.84
N LEU A 143 7.94 4.05 -29.19
CA LEU A 143 6.83 3.77 -28.29
C LEU A 143 7.25 2.88 -27.11
N ASP A 144 8.06 1.86 -27.36
CA ASP A 144 8.61 0.96 -26.34
C ASP A 144 9.45 1.72 -25.32
N ILE A 145 10.45 2.48 -25.79
CA ILE A 145 11.34 3.24 -24.90
C ILE A 145 10.55 4.29 -24.11
N MET A 146 9.62 5.01 -24.74
CA MET A 146 8.79 5.98 -24.01
C MET A 146 7.87 5.30 -22.98
N SER A 147 7.32 4.14 -23.30
CA SER A 147 6.44 3.36 -22.40
C SER A 147 7.19 2.75 -21.23
N SER A 148 8.47 2.39 -21.41
CA SER A 148 9.31 1.85 -20.33
C SER A 148 9.41 2.80 -19.13
N SER A 149 9.43 4.12 -19.39
CA SER A 149 9.45 5.15 -18.34
C SER A 149 8.20 5.14 -17.46
N TYR A 150 7.05 4.73 -18.01
CA TYR A 150 5.80 4.60 -17.24
C TYR A 150 5.81 3.36 -16.35
N GLN A 151 6.30 2.24 -16.89
CA GLN A 151 6.39 0.99 -16.14
C GLN A 151 7.32 1.12 -14.94
N GLU A 152 8.47 1.79 -15.11
CA GLU A 152 9.40 2.07 -14.01
C GLU A 152 8.74 2.89 -12.89
N GLU A 153 7.96 3.92 -13.23
CA GLU A 153 7.27 4.77 -12.25
C GLU A 153 6.11 4.04 -11.55
N GLU A 154 5.33 3.22 -12.26
CA GLU A 154 4.27 2.40 -11.66
C GLU A 154 4.84 1.35 -10.69
N LEU A 155 5.90 0.64 -11.09
CA LEU A 155 6.58 -0.31 -10.22
C LEU A 155 7.09 0.38 -8.96
N ARG A 156 7.71 1.56 -9.10
CA ARG A 156 8.20 2.35 -7.96
C ARG A 156 7.09 2.68 -6.97
N LYS A 157 5.92 3.11 -7.46
CA LYS A 157 4.74 3.40 -6.62
C LYS A 157 4.25 2.16 -5.86
N VAL A 158 4.14 1.03 -6.54
CA VAL A 158 3.69 -0.23 -5.93
C VAL A 158 4.66 -0.72 -4.85
N PHE A 159 5.98 -0.66 -5.12
CA PHE A 159 6.98 -1.05 -4.13
C PHE A 159 6.99 -0.15 -2.89
N LEU A 160 6.80 1.16 -3.09
CA LEU A 160 6.67 2.12 -1.98
C LEU A 160 5.46 1.80 -1.10
N SER A 161 4.27 1.59 -1.70
CA SER A 161 3.04 1.26 -0.94
C SER A 161 3.22 0.00 -0.11
N ARG A 162 3.72 -1.09 -0.71
CA ARG A 162 3.94 -2.36 0.00
C ARG A 162 4.96 -2.24 1.13
N LYS A 163 6.03 -1.45 0.95
CA LYS A 163 7.03 -1.24 2.00
C LYS A 163 6.48 -0.42 3.16
N LEU A 164 5.65 0.57 2.89
CA LEU A 164 4.96 1.38 3.91
C LEU A 164 3.97 0.54 4.71
N GLU A 165 3.09 -0.21 4.03
CA GLU A 165 2.11 -1.10 4.66
C GLU A 165 2.80 -2.12 5.58
N SER A 166 3.83 -2.82 5.07
CA SER A 166 4.56 -3.80 5.88
C SER A 166 5.34 -3.18 7.04
N ALA A 167 5.85 -1.96 6.89
CA ALA A 167 6.51 -1.24 7.98
C ALA A 167 5.52 -0.83 9.08
N LEU A 168 4.33 -0.33 8.70
CA LEU A 168 3.28 0.04 9.65
C LEU A 168 2.77 -1.17 10.44
N ILE A 169 2.55 -2.31 9.76
CA ILE A 169 2.14 -3.55 10.41
C ILE A 169 3.20 -4.00 11.42
N LYS A 170 4.48 -4.05 11.02
CA LYS A 170 5.57 -4.42 11.93
C LYS A 170 5.73 -3.46 13.11
N ALA A 171 5.51 -2.16 12.89
CA ALA A 171 5.55 -1.17 13.96
C ALA A 171 4.42 -1.38 14.96
N ALA A 172 3.19 -1.62 14.47
CA ALA A 172 2.03 -1.90 15.30
C ALA A 172 2.19 -3.20 16.11
N GLU A 173 2.71 -4.27 15.50
CA GLU A 173 3.00 -5.53 16.18
C GLU A 173 4.02 -5.34 17.32
N ARG A 174 5.13 -4.63 17.05
CA ARG A 174 6.16 -4.35 18.06
C ARG A 174 5.63 -3.49 19.21
N PHE A 175 4.84 -2.47 18.87
CA PHE A 175 4.24 -1.59 19.87
C PHE A 175 3.27 -2.36 20.76
N THR A 176 2.40 -3.19 20.17
CA THR A 176 1.45 -4.04 20.90
C THR A 176 2.18 -5.02 21.81
N TYR A 177 3.23 -5.69 21.32
CA TYR A 177 4.06 -6.57 22.14
C TYR A 177 4.71 -5.84 23.32
N GLY A 178 5.20 -4.61 23.09
CA GLY A 178 5.76 -3.77 24.15
C GLY A 178 4.75 -3.41 25.23
N LEU A 179 3.52 -3.05 24.86
CA LEU A 179 2.44 -2.78 25.82
C LEU A 179 2.08 -4.01 26.65
N ASN A 180 1.93 -5.17 26.02
CA ASN A 180 1.63 -6.42 26.73
C ASN A 180 2.75 -6.80 27.70
N LEU A 181 4.02 -6.60 27.33
CA LEU A 181 5.15 -6.85 28.24
C LEU A 181 5.10 -5.94 29.47
N ILE A 182 4.82 -4.64 29.28
CA ILE A 182 4.65 -3.69 30.38
C ILE A 182 3.49 -4.13 31.29
N LEU A 183 2.38 -4.60 30.72
CA LEU A 183 1.23 -5.08 31.47
C LEU A 183 1.57 -6.32 32.33
N VAL A 184 2.30 -7.31 31.79
CA VAL A 184 2.77 -8.47 32.58
C VAL A 184 3.67 -8.05 33.71
N LEU A 185 4.61 -7.13 33.47
CA LEU A 185 5.52 -6.63 34.51
C LEU A 185 4.75 -5.92 35.63
N ALA A 186 3.76 -5.09 35.27
CA ALA A 186 2.89 -4.42 36.23
C ALA A 186 2.06 -5.44 37.05
N LEU A 187 1.43 -6.42 36.40
CA LEU A 187 0.67 -7.49 37.06
C LEU A 187 1.56 -8.31 38.01
N THR A 188 2.79 -8.63 37.59
CA THR A 188 3.77 -9.33 38.42
C THR A 188 4.10 -8.53 39.69
N GLY A 189 4.35 -7.23 39.56
CA GLY A 189 4.62 -6.35 40.70
C GLY A 189 3.46 -6.25 41.68
N VAL A 190 2.22 -6.11 41.16
CA VAL A 190 1.00 -6.11 41.99
C VAL A 190 0.82 -7.45 42.70
N SER A 191 1.00 -8.57 41.99
CA SER A 191 0.89 -9.91 42.55
C SER A 191 1.85 -10.12 43.73
N LEU A 192 3.12 -9.73 43.58
CA LEU A 192 4.11 -9.77 44.68
C LEU A 192 3.68 -8.92 45.88
N SER A 193 3.12 -7.74 45.63
CA SER A 193 2.62 -6.85 46.68
C SER A 193 1.45 -7.48 47.46
N VAL A 194 0.54 -8.16 46.77
CA VAL A 194 -0.60 -8.86 47.38
C VAL A 194 -0.13 -10.07 48.21
N VAL A 195 0.89 -10.80 47.74
CA VAL A 195 1.50 -11.90 48.52
C VAL A 195 2.10 -11.38 49.84
N ALA A 196 2.78 -10.24 49.80
CA ALA A 196 3.32 -9.61 51.00
C ALA A 196 2.23 -9.18 51.98
N LEU A 197 1.13 -8.59 51.47
CA LEU A 197 -0.05 -8.23 52.28
C LEU A 197 -0.68 -9.45 52.94
N PHE A 198 -0.86 -10.55 52.20
CA PHE A 198 -1.41 -11.79 52.75
C PHE A 198 -0.51 -12.35 53.87
N GLY A 199 0.81 -12.31 53.69
CA GLY A 199 1.75 -12.69 54.74
C GLY A 199 1.61 -11.83 56.01
N TRP A 200 1.40 -10.51 55.84
CA TRP A 200 1.13 -9.60 56.95
C TRP A 200 -0.19 -9.93 57.66
N ASP A 201 -1.25 -10.17 56.90
CA ASP A 201 -2.57 -10.54 57.42
C ASP A 201 -2.50 -11.82 58.26
N LEU A 202 -1.71 -12.82 57.81
CA LEU A 202 -1.49 -14.06 58.56
C LEU A 202 -0.84 -13.80 59.93
N VAL A 203 0.20 -12.96 60.00
CA VAL A 203 0.85 -12.60 61.27
C VAL A 203 -0.13 -11.88 62.20
N HIS A 204 -1.00 -11.02 61.66
CA HIS A 204 -1.98 -10.28 62.44
C HIS A 204 -3.07 -11.18 63.05
N ILE A 205 -3.49 -12.25 62.36
CA ILE A 205 -4.43 -13.26 62.89
C ILE A 205 -3.87 -13.88 64.18
N PHE A 206 -2.58 -14.22 64.21
CA PHE A 206 -1.93 -14.83 65.36
C PHE A 206 -1.78 -13.88 66.57
N GLN A 207 -1.92 -12.57 66.38
CA GLN A 207 -1.73 -11.55 67.42
C GLN A 207 -3.03 -11.07 68.10
N GLY A 208 -4.21 -11.59 67.74
CA GLY A 208 -5.41 -11.48 68.59
C GLY A 208 -6.71 -10.95 67.96
N SER A 209 -6.80 -10.80 66.63
CA SER A 209 -8.01 -10.31 65.93
C SER A 209 -8.58 -11.35 64.93
N PHE A 210 -8.89 -12.55 65.42
CA PHE A 210 -9.24 -13.73 64.59
C PHE A 210 -10.32 -13.48 63.52
N GLU A 211 -11.46 -12.87 63.89
CA GLU A 211 -12.57 -12.64 62.95
C GLU A 211 -12.22 -11.65 61.83
N LYS A 212 -11.55 -10.55 62.15
CA LYS A 212 -11.16 -9.53 61.16
C LYS A 212 -10.01 -10.00 60.28
N GLY A 213 -9.06 -10.75 60.85
CA GLY A 213 -7.93 -11.27 60.11
C GLY A 213 -8.31 -12.34 59.08
N ILE A 214 -9.26 -13.23 59.39
CA ILE A 214 -9.76 -14.24 58.43
C ILE A 214 -10.42 -13.58 57.22
N LEU A 215 -11.25 -12.55 57.44
CA LEU A 215 -11.92 -11.83 56.35
C LEU A 215 -10.91 -11.12 55.44
N SER A 216 -9.87 -10.52 56.02
CA SER A 216 -8.79 -9.88 55.24
C SER A 216 -8.01 -10.91 54.41
N ALA A 217 -7.60 -12.02 55.05
CA ALA A 217 -6.85 -13.10 54.40
C ALA A 217 -7.62 -13.76 53.25
N LEU A 218 -8.92 -13.99 53.42
CA LEU A 218 -9.78 -14.52 52.36
C LEU A 218 -9.92 -13.54 51.19
N GLY A 219 -10.05 -12.25 51.51
CA GLY A 219 -10.12 -11.18 50.53
C GLY A 219 -8.83 -11.02 49.71
N SER A 220 -7.66 -11.14 50.33
CA SER A 220 -6.37 -11.09 49.65
C SER A 220 -6.07 -12.35 48.83
N LEU A 221 -6.54 -13.51 49.28
CA LEU A 221 -6.44 -14.77 48.52
C LEU A 221 -7.26 -14.75 47.22
N LEU A 222 -8.46 -14.17 47.23
CA LEU A 222 -9.28 -13.98 46.03
C LEU A 222 -8.64 -12.99 45.04
N ILE A 223 -8.03 -11.91 45.55
CA ILE A 223 -7.27 -10.96 44.71
C ILE A 223 -6.06 -11.65 44.09
N LEU A 224 -5.34 -12.46 44.87
CA LEU A 224 -4.19 -13.21 44.37
C LEU A 224 -4.61 -14.18 43.25
N TRP A 225 -5.72 -14.90 43.42
CA TRP A 225 -6.26 -15.77 42.38
C TRP A 225 -6.61 -15.00 41.10
N MET A 226 -7.27 -13.84 41.21
CA MET A 226 -7.56 -12.97 40.06
C MET A 226 -6.28 -12.49 39.36
N MET A 227 -5.23 -12.12 40.11
CA MET A 227 -3.95 -11.70 39.54
C MET A 227 -3.26 -12.84 38.79
N ILE A 228 -3.31 -14.07 39.32
CA ILE A 228 -2.76 -15.26 38.65
C ILE A 228 -3.50 -15.53 37.34
N GLU A 229 -4.83 -15.48 37.36
CA GLU A 229 -5.66 -15.72 36.17
C GLU A 229 -5.42 -14.68 35.06
N LEU A 230 -5.35 -13.39 35.42
CA LEU A 230 -5.02 -12.32 34.47
C LEU A 230 -3.60 -12.45 33.92
N MET A 231 -2.64 -12.80 34.77
CA MET A 231 -1.25 -12.97 34.37
C MET A 231 -1.08 -14.17 33.42
N ASP A 232 -1.73 -15.30 33.68
CA ASP A 232 -1.69 -16.47 32.80
C ASP A 232 -2.29 -16.16 31.42
N ASN A 233 -3.39 -15.40 31.38
CA ASN A 233 -3.97 -14.92 30.13
C ASN A 233 -3.04 -13.98 29.36
N GLU A 234 -2.39 -13.05 30.05
CA GLU A 234 -1.46 -12.10 29.41
C GLU A 234 -0.20 -12.82 28.90
N ILE A 235 0.33 -13.80 29.64
CA ILE A 235 1.43 -14.66 29.20
C ILE A 235 1.04 -15.48 27.96
N LYS A 236 -0.18 -16.03 27.91
CA LYS A 236 -0.69 -16.74 26.72
C LYS A 236 -0.80 -15.80 25.52
N THR A 237 -1.24 -14.57 25.74
CA THR A 237 -1.33 -13.54 24.70
C THR A 237 0.07 -13.17 24.16
N LEU A 238 1.07 -13.03 25.04
CA LEU A 238 2.47 -12.81 24.64
C LEU A 238 3.07 -13.98 23.83
N LYS A 239 2.63 -15.21 24.07
CA LYS A 239 3.05 -16.41 23.31
C LYS A 239 2.32 -16.58 21.97
N GLY A 240 1.52 -15.59 21.55
CA GLY A 240 0.76 -15.63 20.30
C GLY A 240 -0.64 -16.25 20.43
N GLY A 241 -1.14 -16.45 21.65
CA GLY A 241 -2.52 -16.83 21.91
C GLY A 241 -3.51 -15.71 21.56
N LYS A 242 -4.77 -16.09 21.32
CA LYS A 242 -5.85 -15.12 21.10
C LYS A 242 -6.30 -14.51 22.43
N PHE A 243 -6.70 -13.24 22.39
CA PHE A 243 -7.29 -12.55 23.54
C PHE A 243 -8.59 -13.21 23.97
N ASN A 244 -8.61 -13.81 25.17
CA ASN A 244 -9.79 -14.49 25.69
C ASN A 244 -10.62 -13.57 26.60
N ILE A 245 -11.70 -13.01 26.05
CA ILE A 245 -12.64 -12.14 26.76
C ILE A 245 -13.29 -12.84 27.96
N LEU A 246 -13.45 -14.17 27.93
CA LEU A 246 -14.08 -14.93 29.01
C LEU A 246 -13.33 -14.83 30.33
N ILE A 247 -12.00 -14.70 30.27
CA ILE A 247 -11.18 -14.59 31.47
C ILE A 247 -11.47 -13.28 32.19
N PHE A 248 -11.60 -12.16 31.48
CA PHE A 248 -11.95 -10.87 32.07
C PHE A 248 -13.34 -10.89 32.71
N ILE A 249 -14.33 -11.51 32.05
CA ILE A 249 -15.67 -11.67 32.61
C ILE A 249 -15.63 -12.54 33.88
N GLY A 250 -14.85 -13.64 33.86
CA GLY A 250 -14.63 -14.51 35.01
C GLY A 250 -14.01 -13.78 36.20
N VAL A 251 -13.00 -12.95 35.97
CA VAL A 251 -12.38 -12.12 37.02
C VAL A 251 -13.40 -11.14 37.63
N ILE A 252 -14.24 -10.49 36.81
CA ILE A 252 -15.29 -9.59 37.31
C ILE A 252 -16.32 -10.36 38.16
N ILE A 253 -16.72 -11.57 37.73
CA ILE A 253 -17.62 -12.43 38.50
C ILE A 253 -17.01 -12.78 39.85
N VAL A 254 -15.74 -13.18 39.90
CA VAL A 254 -15.06 -13.51 41.16
C VAL A 254 -14.89 -12.29 42.06
N ALA A 255 -14.60 -11.11 41.49
CA ALA A 255 -14.58 -9.85 42.23
C ALA A 255 -15.94 -9.54 42.88
N LEU A 256 -17.04 -9.74 42.16
CA LEU A 256 -18.40 -9.55 42.69
C LEU A 256 -18.75 -10.57 43.77
N ILE A 257 -18.37 -11.84 43.60
CA ILE A 257 -18.57 -12.87 44.62
C ILE A 257 -17.83 -12.49 45.91
N ARG A 258 -16.59 -12.00 45.80
CA ARG A 258 -15.82 -11.47 46.94
C ARG A 258 -16.58 -10.35 47.65
N GLU A 259 -17.12 -9.40 46.89
CA GLU A 259 -17.83 -8.23 47.43
C GLU A 259 -19.14 -8.62 48.12
N ILE A 260 -19.90 -9.55 47.53
CA ILE A 260 -21.10 -10.14 48.14
C ILE A 260 -20.76 -10.83 49.48
N LEU A 261 -19.68 -11.62 49.50
CA LEU A 261 -19.27 -12.34 50.70
C LEU A 261 -18.89 -11.38 51.84
N ILE A 262 -18.08 -10.37 51.56
CA ILE A 262 -17.68 -9.35 52.54
C ILE A 262 -18.89 -8.55 53.04
N SER A 263 -19.78 -8.15 52.13
CA SER A 263 -20.96 -7.35 52.47
C SER A 263 -21.96 -8.12 53.34
N THR A 264 -22.14 -9.41 53.07
CA THR A 264 -23.01 -10.29 53.87
C THR A 264 -22.48 -10.46 55.28
N LEU A 265 -21.17 -10.66 55.43
CA LEU A 265 -20.51 -10.84 56.72
C LEU A 265 -20.45 -9.54 57.55
N ARG A 266 -20.42 -8.37 56.89
CA ARG A 266 -20.49 -7.05 57.54
C ARG A 266 -21.91 -6.60 57.92
N HIS A 267 -22.95 -7.36 57.57
CA HIS A 267 -24.36 -7.00 57.78
C HIS A 267 -24.74 -5.65 57.14
N ASP A 268 -24.26 -5.39 55.93
CA ASP A 268 -24.65 -4.19 55.16
C ASP A 268 -26.14 -4.26 54.75
N ALA A 269 -26.69 -3.14 54.28
CA ALA A 269 -28.11 -3.01 53.96
C ALA A 269 -28.60 -4.02 52.89
N LEU A 270 -29.84 -4.51 53.07
CA LEU A 270 -30.50 -5.47 52.16
C LEU A 270 -30.56 -4.98 50.70
N GLU A 271 -30.71 -3.67 50.47
CA GLU A 271 -30.71 -3.10 49.11
C GLU A 271 -29.38 -3.35 48.38
N THR A 272 -28.25 -3.24 49.08
CA THR A 272 -26.91 -3.46 48.51
C THR A 272 -26.71 -4.92 48.12
N GLN A 273 -27.19 -5.87 48.94
CA GLN A 273 -27.09 -7.30 48.67
C GLN A 273 -27.94 -7.73 47.46
N VAL A 274 -29.16 -7.20 47.34
CA VAL A 274 -30.06 -7.47 46.20
C VAL A 274 -29.47 -6.91 44.91
N PHE A 275 -28.90 -5.71 44.95
CA PHE A 275 -28.24 -5.10 43.79
C PHE A 275 -27.06 -5.96 43.30
N LEU A 276 -26.13 -6.33 44.20
CA LEU A 276 -24.97 -7.15 43.84
C LEU A 276 -25.36 -8.52 43.28
N ALA A 277 -26.38 -9.17 43.86
CA ALA A 277 -26.89 -10.45 43.36
C ALA A 277 -27.51 -10.31 41.96
N GLY A 278 -28.25 -9.22 41.69
CA GLY A 278 -28.77 -8.90 40.36
C GLY A 278 -27.68 -8.70 39.32
N THR A 279 -26.62 -7.94 39.67
CA THR A 279 -25.46 -7.72 38.79
C THR A 279 -24.71 -9.02 38.49
N LEU A 280 -24.52 -9.89 39.49
CA LEU A 280 -23.90 -11.21 39.31
C LEU A 280 -24.69 -12.08 38.32
N LEU A 281 -26.01 -12.07 38.40
CA LEU A 281 -26.88 -12.84 37.51
C LEU A 281 -26.75 -12.36 36.05
N ILE A 282 -26.74 -11.04 35.84
CA ILE A 282 -26.54 -10.46 34.51
C ILE A 282 -25.16 -10.85 33.94
N LEU A 283 -24.09 -10.73 34.73
CA LEU A 283 -22.74 -11.12 34.32
C LEU A 283 -22.63 -12.63 34.04
N GLY A 284 -23.33 -13.47 34.79
CA GLY A 284 -23.42 -14.91 34.52
C GLY A 284 -24.09 -15.22 33.16
N ILE A 285 -25.15 -14.49 32.81
CA ILE A 285 -25.79 -14.61 31.48
C ILE A 285 -24.83 -14.15 30.38
N VAL A 286 -24.15 -13.02 30.58
CA VAL A 286 -23.16 -12.51 29.61
C VAL A 286 -22.03 -13.52 29.43
N TYR A 287 -21.51 -14.11 30.51
CA TYR A 287 -20.50 -15.16 30.45
C TYR A 287 -20.97 -16.35 29.63
N TYR A 288 -22.20 -16.84 29.86
CA TYR A 288 -22.78 -17.96 29.13
C TYR A 288 -22.94 -17.67 27.63
N LEU A 289 -23.43 -16.47 27.29
CA LEU A 289 -23.61 -16.06 25.89
C LEU A 289 -22.27 -15.93 25.16
N VAL A 290 -21.28 -15.29 25.79
CA VAL A 290 -19.93 -15.17 25.21
C VAL A 290 -19.29 -16.54 25.05
N ALA A 291 -19.44 -17.43 26.04
CA ALA A 291 -18.86 -18.78 26.01
C ALA A 291 -19.44 -19.63 24.87
N ARG A 292 -20.73 -19.46 24.56
CA ARG A 292 -21.39 -20.15 23.44
C ARG A 292 -21.00 -19.58 22.07
N SER A 293 -20.57 -18.31 22.02
CA SER A 293 -20.22 -17.62 20.77
C SER A 293 -18.76 -17.79 20.36
N GLN A 294 -17.87 -18.15 21.29
CA GLN A 294 -16.48 -18.43 20.96
C GLN A 294 -16.36 -19.87 20.40
N PRO A 295 -15.87 -20.06 19.17
CA PRO A 295 -15.59 -21.40 18.66
C PRO A 295 -14.45 -22.00 19.49
N THR A 296 -14.72 -23.12 20.16
CA THR A 296 -13.70 -23.96 20.78
C THR A 296 -12.75 -24.46 19.70
N THR A 297 -11.63 -23.77 19.50
CA THR A 297 -10.42 -24.33 18.86
C THR A 297 -9.60 -25.06 19.89
#